data_AF-U3AKL2-F1
#
_entry.id   AF-U3AKL2-F1
#
_cell.length_a   1.000
_cell.length_b   1.000
_cell.length_c   1.000
_cell.angle_alpha   90.00
_cell.angle_beta   90.00
_cell.angle_gamma   90.00
#
_symmetry.space_group_name_H-M   'P 1'
#
loop_
_entity.id
_entity.type
_entity.pdbx_description
1 polymer ?
#
loop_
_entity_poly.entity_id
_entity_poly.type
_entity_poly.pdbx_seq_one_letter_code
_entity_poly.pdbx_strand_id
1 'polypeptide(L)'
;MHWRITQHSTNLSEVIDLTGERVVSKVKPITLPLFYSIALLLTCGSVQASNFLCSATQESFDKPALLGEECPIGVSLWGKSKPIYAKSTFWIQCGFFPEELTLEQVNQIYPNVSSSIWNKAEKKGKRCLIGPYDDFAQASLEVTQLRTVSGFEKSFIREVEK
;
A
#
# COMPACT_ATOMS: atom_id res chain seq x y z
N MET A 1 -17.26 -10.71 25.15
CA MET A 1 -17.88 -9.36 25.24
C MET A 1 -17.42 -8.69 26.53
N HIS A 2 -17.14 -7.39 26.45
CA HIS A 2 -16.69 -6.47 27.51
C HIS A 2 -15.18 -6.39 27.77
N TRP A 3 -14.58 -5.39 27.11
CA TRP A 3 -13.27 -4.79 27.37
C TRP A 3 -13.37 -3.84 28.58
N ARG A 4 -12.34 -3.83 29.44
CA ARG A 4 -12.10 -2.73 30.39
C ARG A 4 -10.64 -2.27 30.27
N ILE A 5 -10.51 -0.96 30.15
CA ILE A 5 -9.26 -0.20 30.08
C ILE A 5 -8.74 -0.05 31.52
N THR A 6 -7.47 -0.38 31.75
CA THR A 6 -6.73 0.02 32.95
C THR A 6 -5.48 0.78 32.54
N GLN A 7 -5.44 2.06 32.93
CA GLN A 7 -4.28 2.93 32.82
C GLN A 7 -3.15 2.39 33.70
N HIS A 8 -1.93 2.26 33.17
CA HIS A 8 -0.76 1.93 33.97
C HIS A 8 0.11 3.18 34.12
N SER A 9 -0.02 3.79 35.30
CA SER A 9 0.90 4.79 35.84
C SER A 9 2.28 4.17 36.04
N THR A 10 3.29 5.02 35.84
CA THR A 10 4.71 4.75 35.97
C THR A 10 5.12 4.45 37.41
N ASN A 11 6.28 3.77 37.53
CA ASN A 11 7.23 3.76 38.64
C ASN A 11 7.25 2.54 39.59
N LEU A 12 8.28 1.73 39.34
CA LEU A 12 9.16 1.01 40.28
C LEU A 12 8.58 0.03 41.31
N SER A 13 8.86 -1.24 41.01
CA SER A 13 9.64 -2.16 41.87
C SER A 13 9.08 -2.47 43.27
N GLU A 14 8.08 -3.34 43.32
CA GLU A 14 7.71 -4.05 44.54
C GLU A 14 8.02 -5.55 44.33
N VAL A 15 9.20 -5.97 44.79
CA VAL A 15 9.53 -7.39 44.94
C VAL A 15 9.45 -7.70 46.43
N ILE A 16 8.38 -8.37 46.81
CA ILE A 16 8.17 -8.89 48.17
C ILE A 16 8.73 -10.32 48.18
N ASP A 17 9.82 -10.53 48.94
CA ASP A 17 10.37 -11.86 49.22
C ASP A 17 9.86 -12.39 50.57
N LEU A 18 9.52 -13.68 50.62
CA LEU A 18 8.76 -14.37 51.66
C LEU A 18 9.64 -14.92 52.79
N THR A 19 10.55 -14.12 53.32
CA THR A 19 11.32 -14.48 54.53
C THR A 19 11.58 -13.23 55.36
N GLY A 20 10.86 -13.08 56.48
CA GLY A 20 10.88 -11.91 57.34
C GLY A 20 12.20 -11.67 58.06
N GLU A 21 13.20 -11.13 57.36
CA GLU A 21 14.43 -10.59 57.94
C GLU A 21 14.71 -9.18 57.41
N ARG A 22 14.87 -8.24 58.34
CA ARG A 22 14.99 -6.79 58.07
C ARG A 22 16.46 -6.45 57.80
N VAL A 23 16.88 -6.40 56.53
CA VAL A 23 18.24 -5.94 56.16
C VAL A 23 18.24 -4.42 55.99
N VAL A 24 18.82 -3.69 56.94
CA VAL A 24 19.05 -2.24 56.84
C VAL A 24 20.32 -1.99 56.03
N SER A 25 20.17 -1.66 54.74
CA SER A 25 21.29 -1.23 53.90
C SER A 25 21.50 0.28 53.99
N LYS A 26 22.66 0.68 54.52
CA LYS A 26 23.08 2.08 54.66
C LYS A 26 23.64 2.59 53.32
N VAL A 27 22.85 3.36 52.57
CA VAL A 27 23.27 3.91 51.28
C VAL A 27 24.08 5.19 51.53
N LYS A 28 25.36 5.21 51.13
CA LYS A 28 26.22 6.41 51.10
C LYS A 28 25.97 7.18 49.78
N PRO A 29 25.87 8.52 49.79
CA PRO A 29 25.67 9.29 48.57
C PRO A 29 26.93 9.27 47.71
N ILE A 30 26.81 8.81 46.47
CA ILE A 30 27.86 8.83 45.46
C ILE A 30 27.76 10.17 44.72
N THR A 31 28.73 11.04 44.96
CA THR A 31 28.92 12.31 44.27
C THR A 31 29.27 12.04 42.80
N LEU A 32 28.40 12.41 41.86
CA LEU A 32 28.69 12.31 40.42
C LEU A 32 29.60 13.45 39.96
N PRO A 33 30.77 13.17 39.35
CA PRO A 33 31.48 14.18 38.58
C PRO A 33 30.86 14.32 37.19
N LEU A 34 30.55 15.57 36.86
CA LEU A 34 30.09 16.07 35.57
C LEU A 34 31.17 15.82 34.51
N PHE A 35 30.96 14.85 33.63
CA PHE A 35 31.80 14.66 32.43
C PHE A 35 30.99 14.85 31.15
N TYR A 36 31.62 15.62 30.30
CA TYR A 36 31.16 16.30 29.09
C TYR A 36 31.10 15.32 27.90
N SER A 37 30.17 15.60 26.98
CA SER A 37 30.11 15.14 25.57
C SER A 37 29.80 13.66 25.27
N ILE A 38 28.69 13.44 24.56
CA ILE A 38 28.67 12.80 23.22
C ILE A 38 27.42 13.31 22.49
N ALA A 39 27.63 13.91 21.33
CA ALA A 39 26.59 14.37 20.42
C ALA A 39 25.75 13.17 19.95
N LEU A 40 24.47 13.14 20.32
CA LEU A 40 23.50 12.20 19.77
C LEU A 40 23.14 12.69 18.36
N LEU A 41 23.87 12.19 17.36
CA LEU A 41 23.46 12.31 15.97
C LEU A 41 22.09 11.68 15.81
N LEU A 42 21.08 12.54 15.69
CA LEU A 42 19.74 12.20 15.23
C LEU A 42 19.83 11.69 13.79
N THR A 43 20.14 10.41 13.60
CA THR A 43 19.84 9.73 12.35
C THR A 43 18.34 9.42 12.35
N CYS A 44 17.54 10.38 11.90
CA CYS A 44 16.18 10.09 11.46
C CYS A 44 16.30 9.32 10.14
N GLY A 45 16.46 8.00 10.24
CA GLY A 45 16.27 7.12 9.11
C GLY A 45 14.79 7.18 8.75
N SER A 46 14.43 7.91 7.70
CA SER A 46 13.16 7.67 7.04
C SER A 46 13.25 6.28 6.42
N VAL A 47 12.68 5.29 7.08
CA VAL A 47 12.34 4.03 6.43
C VAL A 47 11.27 4.38 5.41
N GLN A 48 11.71 4.63 4.17
CA GLN A 48 10.85 4.79 3.02
C GLN A 48 10.29 3.41 2.69
N ALA A 49 9.27 2.98 3.42
CA ALA A 49 8.39 1.96 2.91
C ALA A 49 7.61 2.61 1.77
N SER A 50 7.97 2.29 0.52
CA SER A 50 7.21 2.62 -0.70
C SER A 50 5.92 1.80 -0.73
N ASN A 51 5.09 1.91 0.30
CA ASN A 51 3.69 1.51 0.20
C ASN A 51 3.03 2.54 -0.69
N PHE A 52 2.77 2.14 -1.92
CA PHE A 52 2.20 3.00 -2.94
C PHE A 52 0.73 3.31 -2.61
N LEU A 53 0.53 4.28 -1.71
CA LEU A 53 -0.78 4.77 -1.29
C LEU A 53 -1.24 5.83 -2.29
N CYS A 54 -1.82 5.37 -3.39
CA CYS A 54 -2.53 6.24 -4.33
C CYS A 54 -3.70 6.94 -3.66
N SER A 55 -3.84 8.24 -3.90
CA SER A 55 -5.10 8.93 -3.62
C SER A 55 -6.13 8.48 -4.66
N ALA A 56 -7.36 8.25 -4.21
CA ALA A 56 -8.48 7.93 -5.10
C ALA A 56 -9.71 8.74 -4.73
N THR A 57 -10.44 9.19 -5.76
CA THR A 57 -11.68 9.95 -5.62
C THR A 57 -12.81 9.19 -6.30
N GLN A 58 -13.88 8.91 -5.55
CA GLN A 58 -15.09 8.29 -6.10
C GLN A 58 -16.06 9.40 -6.54
N GLU A 59 -16.34 9.52 -7.85
CA GLU A 59 -17.30 10.52 -8.37
C GLU A 59 -18.76 10.09 -8.09
N SER A 60 -19.09 8.81 -8.31
CA SER A 60 -20.39 8.21 -7.99
C SER A 60 -20.29 6.69 -7.87
N PHE A 61 -21.29 6.01 -7.29
CA PHE A 61 -21.29 4.55 -7.14
C PHE A 61 -21.39 3.78 -8.47
N ASP A 62 -21.88 4.44 -9.53
CA ASP A 62 -22.08 3.81 -10.85
C ASP A 62 -20.84 3.91 -11.76
N LYS A 63 -19.73 4.45 -11.23
CA LYS A 63 -18.53 4.78 -12.01
C LYS A 63 -17.27 4.22 -11.34
N PRO A 64 -16.24 3.87 -12.12
CA PRO A 64 -14.92 3.56 -11.56
C PRO A 64 -14.34 4.77 -10.82
N ALA A 65 -13.67 4.53 -9.69
CA ALA A 65 -12.96 5.57 -8.95
C ALA A 65 -11.83 6.16 -9.78
N LEU A 66 -11.54 7.45 -9.55
CA LEU A 66 -10.47 8.20 -10.22
C LEU A 66 -9.19 8.15 -9.37
N LEU A 67 -8.12 7.62 -9.95
CA LEU A 67 -6.77 7.68 -9.38
C LEU A 67 -6.20 9.09 -9.50
N GLY A 68 -5.47 9.49 -8.46
CA GLY A 68 -4.69 10.72 -8.46
C GLY A 68 -3.66 10.79 -9.60
N GLU A 69 -3.31 12.01 -9.98
CA GLU A 69 -2.32 12.27 -11.04
C GLU A 69 -0.94 11.72 -10.65
N GLU A 70 -0.61 11.73 -9.36
CA GLU A 70 0.63 11.24 -8.79
C GLU A 70 0.83 9.73 -8.98
N CYS A 71 -0.23 8.99 -9.29
CA CYS A 71 -0.17 7.55 -9.29
C CYS A 71 0.66 6.96 -10.46
N PRO A 72 1.87 6.37 -10.28
CA PRO A 72 2.54 5.56 -11.26
C PRO A 72 1.65 4.42 -11.74
N ILE A 73 1.53 4.40 -13.05
CA ILE A 73 0.90 3.33 -13.81
C ILE A 73 1.94 2.43 -14.48
N GLY A 74 3.23 2.77 -14.36
CA GLY A 74 4.31 1.89 -14.76
C GLY A 74 4.59 1.83 -16.25
N VAL A 75 5.55 0.98 -16.60
CA VAL A 75 5.95 0.68 -17.99
C VAL A 75 5.01 -0.34 -18.60
N SER A 76 4.91 -0.36 -19.93
CA SER A 76 4.00 -1.30 -20.63
C SER A 76 4.69 -2.62 -20.95
N LEU A 77 4.07 -3.73 -20.56
CA LEU A 77 4.47 -5.08 -20.92
C LEU A 77 3.63 -5.56 -22.12
N TRP A 78 4.25 -5.60 -23.30
CA TRP A 78 3.59 -5.99 -24.54
C TRP A 78 3.89 -7.44 -24.93
N GLY A 79 2.90 -8.11 -25.54
CA GLY A 79 3.09 -9.46 -26.08
C GLY A 79 3.48 -10.48 -25.02
N LYS A 80 4.64 -11.13 -25.20
CA LYS A 80 5.18 -12.16 -24.31
C LYS A 80 6.25 -11.63 -23.34
N SER A 81 6.32 -10.32 -23.15
CA SER A 81 7.27 -9.70 -22.22
C SER A 81 7.02 -10.16 -20.79
N LYS A 82 8.11 -10.45 -20.08
CA LYS A 82 8.10 -10.80 -18.65
C LYS A 82 8.31 -9.54 -17.80
N PRO A 83 7.96 -9.58 -16.50
CA PRO A 83 8.30 -8.53 -15.56
C PRO A 83 9.80 -8.20 -15.58
N ILE A 84 10.13 -6.92 -15.53
CA ILE A 84 11.51 -6.43 -15.61
C ILE A 84 12.10 -6.08 -14.25
N TYR A 85 11.26 -5.81 -13.23
CA TYR A 85 11.73 -5.50 -11.88
C TYR A 85 11.70 -6.74 -10.98
N ALA A 86 12.52 -6.72 -9.93
CA ALA A 86 12.58 -7.82 -8.96
C ALA A 86 11.33 -7.88 -8.06
N LYS A 87 10.72 -6.71 -7.80
CA LYS A 87 9.46 -6.57 -7.06
C LYS A 87 8.58 -5.58 -7.80
N SER A 88 7.37 -6.02 -8.12
CA SER A 88 6.47 -5.24 -8.96
C SER A 88 5.04 -5.32 -8.47
N THR A 89 4.28 -4.30 -8.86
CA THR A 89 2.83 -4.30 -8.91
C THR A 89 2.40 -4.22 -10.36
N PHE A 90 1.31 -4.89 -10.71
CA PHE A 90 0.80 -4.91 -12.07
C PHE A 90 -0.56 -4.21 -12.16
N TRP A 91 -0.76 -3.52 -13.27
CA TRP A 91 -2.05 -2.98 -13.68
C TRP A 91 -2.42 -3.59 -15.02
N ILE A 92 -3.68 -3.92 -15.22
CA ILE A 92 -4.20 -4.17 -16.57
C ILE A 92 -4.75 -2.85 -17.09
N GLN A 93 -4.16 -2.31 -18.14
CA GLN A 93 -4.76 -1.18 -18.84
C GLN A 93 -5.84 -1.70 -19.79
N CYS A 94 -7.11 -1.46 -19.44
CA CYS A 94 -8.23 -1.93 -20.26
C CYS A 94 -8.44 -1.09 -21.53
N GLY A 95 -8.02 0.18 -21.50
CA GLY A 95 -8.11 1.06 -22.67
C GLY A 95 -7.76 2.52 -22.37
N PHE A 96 -7.95 3.36 -23.38
CA PHE A 96 -7.90 4.82 -23.26
C PHE A 96 -9.13 5.39 -23.95
N PHE A 97 -9.95 6.12 -23.19
CA PHE A 97 -11.26 6.56 -23.63
C PHE A 97 -11.36 8.08 -23.51
N PRO A 98 -12.02 8.77 -24.45
CA PRO A 98 -12.23 10.22 -24.35
C PRO A 98 -13.11 10.58 -23.15
N GLU A 99 -14.06 9.70 -22.81
CA GLU A 99 -14.97 9.80 -21.68
C GLU A 99 -14.78 8.60 -20.73
N GLU A 100 -15.48 8.61 -19.60
CA GLU A 100 -15.49 7.47 -18.69
C GLU A 100 -16.19 6.26 -19.31
N LEU A 101 -15.84 5.07 -18.81
CA LEU A 101 -16.59 3.86 -19.13
C LEU A 101 -18.05 3.99 -18.67
N THR A 102 -18.98 3.51 -19.51
CA THR A 102 -20.38 3.38 -19.11
C THR A 102 -20.54 2.24 -18.10
N LEU A 103 -21.63 2.27 -17.32
CA LEU A 103 -21.95 1.18 -16.39
C LEU A 103 -22.07 -0.18 -17.11
N GLU A 104 -22.59 -0.18 -18.34
CA GLU A 104 -22.66 -1.39 -19.18
C GLU A 104 -21.27 -1.95 -19.49
N GLN A 105 -20.33 -1.09 -19.91
CA GLN A 105 -18.95 -1.49 -20.17
C GLN A 105 -18.26 -2.01 -18.92
N VAL A 106 -18.47 -1.35 -17.78
CA VAL A 106 -17.96 -1.78 -16.47
C VAL A 106 -18.48 -3.17 -16.11
N ASN A 107 -19.77 -3.43 -16.30
CA ASN A 107 -20.39 -4.73 -16.04
C ASN A 107 -19.92 -5.84 -16.98
N GLN A 108 -19.44 -5.51 -18.19
CA GLN A 108 -18.81 -6.47 -19.10
C GLN A 108 -17.39 -6.87 -18.65
N ILE A 109 -16.69 -5.97 -17.94
CA ILE A 109 -15.32 -6.22 -17.47
C ILE A 109 -15.32 -7.11 -16.22
N TYR A 110 -16.16 -6.82 -15.22
CA TYR A 110 -16.13 -7.48 -13.91
C TYR A 110 -16.12 -9.01 -13.92
N PRO A 111 -16.84 -9.72 -14.81
CA PRO A 111 -16.79 -11.18 -14.86
C PRO A 111 -15.41 -11.75 -15.24
N ASN A 112 -14.52 -10.94 -15.82
CA ASN A 112 -13.22 -11.36 -16.35
C ASN A 112 -12.05 -10.93 -15.45
N VAL A 113 -12.33 -10.22 -14.35
CA VAL A 113 -11.29 -9.67 -13.49
C VAL A 113 -11.62 -9.80 -12.02
N SER A 114 -10.60 -9.96 -11.18
CA SER A 114 -10.75 -10.07 -9.73
C SER A 114 -10.53 -8.76 -8.98
N SER A 115 -10.02 -7.73 -9.67
CA SER A 115 -9.65 -6.44 -9.08
C SER A 115 -10.59 -5.31 -9.47
N SER A 116 -10.53 -4.22 -8.72
CA SER A 116 -11.31 -3.01 -8.99
C SER A 116 -10.86 -2.31 -10.27
N ILE A 117 -11.81 -1.65 -10.93
CA ILE A 117 -11.59 -0.82 -12.11
C ILE A 117 -11.38 0.62 -11.64
N TRP A 118 -10.42 1.29 -12.26
CA TRP A 118 -10.00 2.64 -11.95
C TRP A 118 -9.87 3.46 -13.23
N ASN A 119 -10.20 4.74 -13.12
CA ASN A 119 -9.88 5.73 -14.14
C ASN A 119 -8.62 6.49 -13.73
N LYS A 120 -7.77 6.85 -14.67
CA LYS A 120 -6.73 7.87 -14.48
C LYS A 120 -6.92 8.97 -15.51
N ALA A 121 -7.10 10.20 -15.05
CA ALA A 121 -7.24 11.34 -15.93
C ALA A 121 -5.92 11.62 -16.68
N GLU A 122 -6.06 11.95 -17.96
CA GLU A 122 -4.98 12.44 -18.82
C GLU A 122 -5.50 13.60 -19.69
N LYS A 123 -4.59 14.33 -20.35
CA LYS A 123 -4.92 15.54 -21.11
C LYS A 123 -6.03 15.38 -22.17
N LYS A 124 -6.23 14.17 -22.69
CA LYS A 124 -7.13 13.89 -23.82
C LYS A 124 -8.20 12.83 -23.52
N GLY A 125 -8.37 12.47 -22.24
CA GLY A 125 -9.29 11.41 -21.86
C GLY A 125 -8.89 10.72 -20.57
N LYS A 126 -9.46 9.54 -20.34
CA LYS A 126 -9.24 8.72 -19.15
C LYS A 126 -8.66 7.37 -19.55
N ARG A 127 -7.58 6.98 -18.87
CA ARG A 127 -7.03 5.64 -18.98
C ARG A 127 -7.77 4.74 -18.00
N CYS A 128 -8.30 3.63 -18.51
CA CYS A 128 -8.90 2.59 -17.68
C CYS A 128 -7.81 1.63 -17.20
N LEU A 129 -7.79 1.36 -15.90
CA LEU A 129 -6.85 0.49 -15.21
C LEU A 129 -7.60 -0.49 -14.33
N ILE A 130 -7.11 -1.71 -14.22
CA ILE A 130 -7.66 -2.75 -13.35
C ILE A 130 -6.52 -3.24 -12.48
N GLY A 131 -6.74 -3.36 -11.17
CA GLY A 131 -5.71 -3.73 -10.21
C GLY A 131 -5.77 -2.90 -8.93
N PRO A 132 -4.62 -2.75 -8.22
CA PRO A 132 -3.33 -3.36 -8.52
C PRO A 132 -3.33 -4.89 -8.29
N TYR A 133 -2.53 -5.63 -9.08
CA TYR A 133 -2.25 -7.05 -8.86
C TYR A 133 -0.84 -7.24 -8.32
N ASP A 134 -0.67 -8.14 -7.35
CA ASP A 134 0.64 -8.54 -6.84
C ASP A 134 1.27 -9.71 -7.64
N ASP A 135 0.44 -10.49 -8.33
CA ASP A 135 0.87 -11.65 -9.11
C ASP A 135 0.75 -11.40 -10.62
N PHE A 136 1.88 -11.50 -11.33
CA PHE A 136 1.93 -11.38 -12.78
C PHE A 136 1.14 -12.47 -13.49
N ALA A 137 1.10 -13.69 -12.94
CA ALA A 137 0.38 -14.80 -13.55
C ALA A 137 -1.13 -14.53 -13.55
N GLN A 138 -1.67 -14.00 -12.44
CA GLN A 138 -3.06 -13.56 -12.36
C GLN A 138 -3.36 -12.45 -13.38
N ALA A 139 -2.53 -11.40 -13.42
CA ALA A 139 -2.71 -10.30 -14.38
C ALA A 139 -2.62 -10.80 -15.85
N SER A 140 -1.77 -11.78 -16.13
CA SER A 140 -1.62 -12.42 -17.45
C SER A 140 -2.84 -13.25 -17.87
N LEU A 141 -3.44 -13.96 -16.93
CA LEU A 141 -4.68 -14.69 -17.17
C LEU A 141 -5.83 -13.72 -17.47
N GLU A 142 -6.03 -12.73 -16.60
CA GLU A 142 -7.16 -11.81 -16.68
C GLU A 142 -7.06 -10.88 -17.89
N VAL A 143 -5.86 -10.40 -18.28
CA VAL A 143 -5.74 -9.62 -19.52
C VAL A 143 -6.08 -10.46 -20.75
N THR A 144 -5.78 -11.76 -20.73
CA THR A 144 -6.12 -12.65 -21.84
C THR A 144 -7.63 -12.87 -21.94
N GLN A 145 -8.31 -13.03 -20.80
CA GLN A 145 -9.77 -13.12 -20.73
C GLN A 145 -10.42 -11.81 -21.18
N LEU A 146 -9.94 -10.67 -20.67
CA LEU A 146 -10.46 -9.35 -21.01
C LEU A 146 -10.35 -9.04 -22.51
N ARG A 147 -9.30 -9.49 -23.19
CA ARG A 147 -9.16 -9.34 -24.65
C ARG A 147 -10.24 -10.07 -25.46
N THR A 148 -10.98 -10.98 -24.86
CA THR A 148 -12.13 -11.66 -25.52
C THR A 148 -13.42 -10.83 -25.45
N VAL A 149 -13.44 -9.79 -24.60
CA VAL A 149 -14.57 -8.87 -24.46
C VAL A 149 -14.49 -7.79 -25.53
N SER A 150 -15.59 -7.59 -26.27
CA SER A 150 -15.68 -6.57 -27.32
C SER A 150 -15.34 -5.19 -26.77
N GLY A 151 -14.41 -4.48 -27.42
CA GLY A 151 -13.94 -3.15 -27.03
C GLY A 151 -12.73 -3.14 -26.10
N PHE A 152 -12.23 -4.30 -25.67
CA PHE A 152 -11.07 -4.44 -24.76
C PHE A 152 -9.95 -5.33 -25.31
N GLU A 153 -9.97 -5.61 -26.61
CA GLU A 153 -9.03 -6.49 -27.33
C GLU A 153 -7.58 -5.97 -27.28
N LYS A 154 -7.43 -4.66 -27.09
CA LYS A 154 -6.13 -3.98 -27.00
C LYS A 154 -5.64 -3.79 -25.56
N SER A 155 -6.27 -4.45 -24.59
CA SER A 155 -5.82 -4.40 -23.20
C SER A 155 -4.42 -5.02 -23.04
N PHE A 156 -3.63 -4.50 -22.10
CA PHE A 156 -2.25 -4.95 -21.85
C PHE A 156 -1.85 -4.70 -20.40
N ILE A 157 -0.78 -5.37 -19.96
CA ILE A 157 -0.28 -5.24 -18.60
C ILE A 157 0.70 -4.09 -18.52
N ARG A 158 0.65 -3.34 -17.42
CA ARG A 158 1.68 -2.40 -17.01
C ARG A 158 2.32 -2.85 -15.71
N GLU A 159 3.59 -2.52 -15.56
CA GLU A 159 4.41 -2.91 -14.43
C GLU A 159 4.98 -1.68 -13.72
N VAL A 160 4.75 -1.62 -12.41
CA VAL A 160 5.25 -0.58 -11.51
C VAL A 160 6.25 -1.24 -10.56
N GLU A 161 7.47 -0.70 -10.48
CA GLU A 161 8.45 -1.11 -9.48
C GLU A 161 7.96 -0.76 -8.07
N LYS A 162 8.16 -1.66 -7.11
CA LYS A 162 7.86 -1.44 -5.68
C LYS A 162 9.04 -0.87 -4.93
#